data_AF-A0A6I3F7U9-F1
#
_entry.id   AF-A0A6I3F7U9-F1
#
_cell.length_a   1.000
_cell.length_b   1.000
_cell.length_c   1.000
_cell.angle_alpha   90.00
_cell.angle_beta   90.00
_cell.angle_gamma   90.00
#
_symmetry.space_group_name_H-M   'P 1'
#
loop_
_entity.id
_entity.type
_entity.pdbx_description
1 polymer ?
#
loop_
_entity_poly.entity_id
_entity_poly.type
_entity_poly.pdbx_seq_one_letter_code
_entity_poly.pdbx_strand_id
1 'polypeptide(L)'
;MTDQAARLKNLRNWNLGVGVLHLVQAVVILAISTSFSIAVVATVQTGPPGAPGSLDGFQKFFDFSFPIAIALFLFLAAADHLLMTVPGIRSWYEANLLQGRNYARWIEYSVSASIMMLLIGLLTGINNLYAMIGIFGVNAAMILFGLVMEQVNRDRENVNWWPFILGCVV
;
A
#
# COMPACT_ATOMS: atom_id res chain seq x y z
N MET A 1 -18.36 -16.95 23.03
CA MET A 1 -18.18 -15.58 23.57
C MET A 1 -16.86 -15.41 24.33
N THR A 2 -16.54 -16.25 25.33
CA THR A 2 -15.27 -16.18 26.09
C THR A 2 -14.02 -16.40 25.23
N ASP A 3 -14.06 -17.35 24.29
CA ASP A 3 -12.97 -17.61 23.34
C ASP A 3 -12.70 -16.43 22.39
N GLN A 4 -13.77 -15.80 21.86
CA GLN A 4 -13.64 -14.64 20.97
C GLN A 4 -12.99 -13.44 21.68
N ALA A 5 -13.39 -13.14 22.92
CA ALA A 5 -12.78 -12.07 23.69
C ALA A 5 -11.28 -12.33 23.98
N ALA A 6 -10.92 -13.58 24.28
CA ALA A 6 -9.52 -13.97 24.45
C ALA A 6 -8.72 -13.83 23.14
N ARG A 7 -9.30 -14.22 22.00
CA ARG A 7 -8.69 -14.07 20.67
C ARG A 7 -8.48 -12.60 20.28
N LEU A 8 -9.46 -11.73 20.52
CA LEU A 8 -9.33 -10.28 20.25
C LEU A 8 -8.26 -9.64 21.15
N LYS A 9 -8.20 -10.02 22.42
CA LYS A 9 -7.12 -9.58 23.32
C LYS A 9 -5.74 -10.03 22.81
N ASN A 10 -5.62 -11.28 22.35
CA ASN A 10 -4.39 -11.78 21.77
C ASN A 10 -4.02 -11.03 20.48
N LEU A 11 -5.00 -10.75 19.62
CA LEU A 11 -4.79 -9.99 18.39
C LEU A 11 -4.28 -8.57 18.65
N ARG A 12 -4.75 -7.91 19.73
CA ARG A 12 -4.18 -6.64 20.16
C ARG A 12 -2.69 -6.76 20.50
N ASN A 13 -2.29 -7.81 21.22
CA ASN A 13 -0.88 -8.00 21.57
C ASN A 13 -0.02 -8.20 20.33
N TRP A 14 -0.54 -8.93 19.34
CA TRP A 14 0.10 -9.08 18.03
C TRP A 14 0.22 -7.75 17.28
N ASN A 15 -0.86 -6.98 17.17
CA ASN A 15 -0.83 -5.65 16.57
C ASN A 15 0.19 -4.74 17.26
N LEU A 16 0.25 -4.75 18.59
CA LEU A 16 1.24 -3.97 19.32
C LEU A 16 2.68 -4.41 18.99
N GLY A 17 2.97 -5.71 19.08
CA GLY A 17 4.32 -6.24 18.84
C GLY A 17 4.79 -6.01 17.41
N VAL A 18 3.95 -6.31 16.42
CA VAL A 18 4.26 -6.12 15.00
C VAL A 18 4.35 -4.65 14.64
N GLY A 19 3.48 -3.80 15.19
CA GLY A 19 3.54 -2.35 14.99
C GLY A 19 4.84 -1.73 15.52
N VAL A 20 5.26 -2.11 16.73
CA VAL A 20 6.56 -1.68 17.29
C VAL A 20 7.72 -2.18 16.44
N LEU A 21 7.68 -3.43 15.96
CA LEU A 21 8.73 -3.98 15.10
C LEU A 21 8.91 -3.15 13.83
N HIS A 22 7.82 -2.86 13.11
CA HIS A 22 7.88 -2.03 11.90
C HIS A 22 8.36 -0.61 12.21
N LEU A 23 7.93 -0.03 13.33
CA LEU A 23 8.38 1.30 13.76
C LEU A 23 9.89 1.34 13.96
N VAL A 24 10.43 0.35 14.68
CA VAL A 24 11.88 0.22 14.91
C VAL A 24 12.61 0.03 13.59
N GLN A 25 12.10 -0.83 12.69
CA GLN A 25 12.70 -1.01 11.37
C GLN A 25 12.73 0.29 10.56
N ALA A 26 11.64 1.06 10.55
CA ALA A 26 11.56 2.33 9.83
C ALA A 26 12.63 3.32 10.35
N VAL A 27 12.75 3.45 11.68
CA VAL A 27 13.77 4.31 12.32
C VAL A 27 15.18 3.82 12.01
N VAL A 28 15.43 2.51 12.10
CA VAL A 28 16.73 1.92 11.79
C VAL A 28 17.11 2.18 10.33
N ILE A 29 16.21 1.95 9.37
CA ILE A 29 16.46 2.23 7.95
C ILE A 29 16.85 3.69 7.76
N LEU A 30 16.13 4.64 8.35
CA LEU A 30 16.49 6.06 8.25
C LEU A 30 17.85 6.37 8.88
N ALA A 31 18.21 5.71 9.98
CA ALA A 31 19.47 5.93 10.67
C ALA A 31 20.70 5.37 9.93
N ILE A 32 20.55 4.23 9.24
CA ILE A 32 21.67 3.51 8.61
C ILE A 32 21.78 3.70 7.08
N SER A 33 20.75 4.27 6.47
CA SER A 33 20.67 4.37 5.01
C SER A 33 21.56 5.47 4.43
N THR A 34 21.96 5.26 3.16
CA THR A 34 22.67 6.25 2.34
C THR A 34 21.69 7.02 1.45
N SER A 35 22.10 8.14 0.85
CA SER A 35 21.27 9.01 0.01
C SER A 35 20.94 8.46 -1.39
N PHE A 36 20.72 7.14 -1.54
CA PHE A 36 20.41 6.53 -2.84
C PHE A 36 19.03 6.99 -3.34
N SER A 37 19.01 7.46 -4.59
CA SER A 37 17.81 7.90 -5.28
C SER A 37 17.89 7.61 -6.77
N ILE A 38 16.72 7.50 -7.42
CA ILE A 38 16.60 7.33 -8.87
C ILE A 38 15.82 8.53 -9.43
N ALA A 39 16.35 9.15 -10.48
CA ALA A 39 15.69 10.25 -11.17
C ALA A 39 14.41 9.75 -11.85
N VAL A 40 13.29 10.38 -11.51
CA VAL A 40 12.00 10.17 -12.17
C VAL A 40 11.89 11.13 -13.34
N VAL A 41 11.64 10.57 -14.51
CA VAL A 41 11.64 11.30 -15.78
C VAL A 41 10.33 11.05 -16.54
N ALA A 42 9.99 11.92 -17.47
CA ALA A 42 9.01 11.61 -18.50
C ALA A 42 9.24 12.47 -19.73
N THR A 43 8.72 12.03 -20.86
CA THR A 43 8.69 12.84 -22.08
C THR A 43 7.45 13.73 -22.05
N VAL A 44 7.63 15.01 -22.37
CA VAL A 44 6.53 15.99 -22.47
C VAL A 44 6.37 16.39 -23.93
N GLN A 45 5.12 16.46 -24.40
CA GLN A 45 4.79 16.85 -25.77
C GLN A 45 5.20 18.32 -26.01
N THR A 46 6.13 18.55 -26.94
CA THR A 46 6.65 19.91 -27.25
C THR A 46 6.15 20.48 -28.58
N GLY A 47 5.44 19.68 -29.38
CA GLY A 47 4.84 20.07 -30.66
C GLY A 47 3.50 19.38 -30.91
N PRO A 48 2.94 19.40 -32.13
CA PRO A 48 1.72 18.66 -32.45
C PRO A 48 1.86 17.15 -32.19
N PRO A 49 0.85 16.46 -31.61
CA PRO A 49 0.91 15.02 -31.39
C PRO A 49 1.24 14.24 -32.67
N GLY A 50 2.26 13.38 -32.60
CA GLY A 50 2.72 12.57 -33.73
C GLY A 50 3.69 13.27 -34.69
N ALA A 51 4.01 14.56 -34.49
CA ALA A 51 5.04 15.23 -35.28
C ALA A 51 6.44 14.69 -34.94
N PRO A 52 7.35 14.53 -35.93
CA PRO A 52 8.74 14.20 -35.68
C PRO A 52 9.38 15.19 -34.71
N GLY A 53 10.17 14.72 -33.74
CA GLY A 53 10.84 15.58 -32.77
C GLY A 53 10.02 15.95 -31.53
N SER A 54 8.71 15.69 -31.54
CA SER A 54 7.80 16.22 -30.51
C SER A 54 7.87 15.51 -29.15
N LEU A 55 8.67 14.43 -29.07
CA LEU A 55 8.88 13.57 -27.89
C LEU A 55 10.36 13.20 -27.68
N ASP A 56 11.31 14.00 -28.18
CA ASP A 56 12.73 13.62 -28.24
C ASP A 56 13.51 13.80 -26.92
N GLY A 57 12.92 14.40 -25.89
CA GLY A 57 13.59 14.73 -24.64
C GLY A 57 12.93 14.13 -23.39
N PHE A 58 13.74 13.57 -22.49
CA PHE A 58 13.30 13.25 -21.14
C PHE A 58 13.43 14.47 -20.25
N GLN A 59 12.31 14.92 -19.68
CA GLN A 59 12.30 15.90 -18.60
C GLN A 59 12.42 15.17 -17.26
N LYS A 60 13.39 15.55 -16.44
CA LYS A 60 13.46 15.12 -15.03
C LYS A 60 12.43 15.91 -14.22
N PHE A 61 11.65 15.20 -13.40
CA PHE A 61 10.66 15.80 -12.49
C PHE A 61 11.22 15.91 -11.06
N PHE A 62 11.73 14.82 -10.51
CA PHE A 62 12.30 14.77 -9.15
C PHE A 62 13.17 13.53 -8.98
N ASP A 63 13.88 13.44 -7.84
CA ASP A 63 14.61 12.22 -7.44
C ASP A 63 13.78 11.42 -6.44
N PHE A 64 13.55 10.14 -6.73
CA PHE A 64 12.83 9.23 -5.85
C PHE A 64 13.80 8.62 -4.84
N SER A 65 13.70 9.03 -3.57
CA SER A 65 14.57 8.55 -2.50
C SER A 65 14.11 7.18 -1.99
N PHE A 66 14.97 6.18 -2.13
CA PHE A 66 14.70 4.82 -1.68
C PHE A 66 14.57 4.71 -0.16
N PRO A 67 15.49 5.27 0.65
CA PRO A 67 15.37 5.20 2.10
C PRO A 67 14.07 5.79 2.63
N ILE A 68 13.66 6.94 2.08
CA ILE A 68 12.43 7.62 2.48
C ILE A 68 11.22 6.76 2.13
N ALA A 69 11.16 6.21 0.91
CA ALA A 69 10.03 5.37 0.50
C ALA A 69 9.97 4.03 1.25
N ILE A 70 11.12 3.42 1.57
CA ILE A 70 11.19 2.20 2.39
C ILE A 70 10.70 2.49 3.82
N ALA A 71 11.22 3.55 4.43
CA ALA A 71 10.77 3.96 5.75
C ALA A 71 9.28 4.31 5.75
N LEU A 72 8.77 4.94 4.69
CA LEU A 72 7.37 5.32 4.58
C LEU A 72 6.44 4.10 4.61
N PHE A 73 6.69 3.05 3.81
CA PHE A 73 5.82 1.87 3.87
C PHE A 73 5.92 1.13 5.22
N LEU A 74 7.10 1.15 5.87
CA LEU A 74 7.25 0.58 7.22
C LEU A 74 6.50 1.41 8.27
N PHE A 75 6.53 2.73 8.17
CA PHE A 75 5.76 3.61 9.06
C PHE A 75 4.25 3.46 8.83
N LEU A 76 3.79 3.26 7.59
CA LEU A 76 2.39 2.97 7.30
C LEU A 76 1.94 1.66 7.97
N ALA A 77 2.72 0.58 7.82
CA ALA A 77 2.45 -0.70 8.48
C ALA A 77 2.48 -0.55 10.02
N ALA A 78 3.46 0.17 10.56
CA ALA A 78 3.54 0.46 11.98
C ALA A 78 2.31 1.24 12.47
N ALA A 79 1.90 2.28 11.72
CA ALA A 79 0.75 3.11 12.06
C ALA A 79 -0.55 2.29 12.06
N ASP A 80 -0.80 1.47 11.03
CA ASP A 80 -1.99 0.62 10.99
C ASP A 80 -2.08 -0.28 12.23
N HIS A 81 -1.03 -1.06 12.47
CA HIS A 81 -0.95 -1.96 13.60
C HIS A 81 -1.10 -1.25 14.96
N LEU A 82 -0.37 -0.15 15.19
CA LEU A 82 -0.41 0.56 16.46
C LEU A 82 -1.76 1.27 16.68
N LEU A 83 -2.34 1.88 15.63
CA LEU A 83 -3.64 2.53 15.71
C LEU A 83 -4.76 1.53 16.06
N MET A 84 -4.70 0.29 15.56
CA MET A 84 -5.66 -0.76 15.93
C MET A 84 -5.60 -1.15 17.43
N THR A 85 -4.59 -0.69 18.17
CA THR A 85 -4.49 -0.90 19.63
C THR A 85 -5.06 0.25 20.45
N VAL A 86 -5.29 1.42 19.84
CA VAL A 86 -5.73 2.67 20.49
C VAL A 86 -7.22 2.57 20.89
N PRO A 87 -7.62 2.97 22.11
CA PRO A 87 -9.03 2.99 22.51
C PRO A 87 -9.90 3.79 21.52
N GLY A 88 -11.12 3.34 21.25
CA GLY A 88 -12.01 3.94 20.23
C GLY A 88 -11.77 3.35 18.84
N ILE A 89 -10.57 3.51 18.27
CA ILE A 89 -10.20 2.90 16.97
C ILE A 89 -10.25 1.38 17.09
N ARG A 90 -9.68 0.83 18.16
CA ARG A 90 -9.73 -0.59 18.47
C ARG A 90 -11.17 -1.12 18.53
N SER A 91 -12.09 -0.38 19.13
CA SER A 91 -13.49 -0.81 19.23
C SER A 91 -14.14 -0.91 17.85
N TRP A 92 -13.86 0.06 16.97
CA TRP A 92 -14.29 0.01 15.57
C TRP A 92 -13.64 -1.18 14.84
N TYR A 93 -12.34 -1.38 15.00
CA TYR A 93 -11.60 -2.47 14.38
C TYR A 93 -12.15 -3.85 14.77
N GLU A 94 -12.28 -4.11 16.07
CA GLU A 94 -12.80 -5.37 16.60
C GLU A 94 -14.26 -5.61 16.16
N ALA A 95 -15.10 -4.57 16.15
CA ALA A 95 -16.48 -4.67 15.66
C ALA A 95 -16.55 -5.07 14.17
N ASN A 96 -15.60 -4.61 13.35
CA ASN A 96 -15.50 -4.99 11.94
C ASN A 96 -14.97 -6.42 11.77
N LEU A 97 -13.97 -6.82 12.55
CA LEU A 97 -13.46 -8.20 12.52
C LEU A 97 -14.52 -9.24 12.87
N LEU A 98 -15.39 -8.93 13.85
CA LEU A 98 -16.51 -9.79 14.21
C LEU A 98 -17.56 -9.91 13.08
N GLN A 99 -17.51 -9.00 12.10
CA GLN A 99 -18.32 -9.02 10.88
C GLN A 99 -17.55 -9.57 9.68
N GLY A 100 -16.40 -10.21 9.90
CA GLY A 100 -15.60 -10.86 8.85
C GLY A 100 -14.86 -9.89 7.92
N ARG A 101 -14.63 -8.64 8.34
CA ARG A 101 -14.00 -7.62 7.50
C ARG A 101 -12.88 -6.85 8.22
N ASN A 102 -11.89 -6.41 7.47
CA ASN A 102 -10.76 -5.63 7.98
C ASN A 102 -10.43 -4.46 7.03
N TYR A 103 -11.16 -3.35 7.16
CA TYR A 103 -10.93 -2.15 6.36
C TYR A 103 -9.54 -1.54 6.54
N ALA A 104 -9.01 -1.56 7.76
CA ALA A 104 -7.71 -0.97 8.09
C ALA A 104 -6.61 -1.59 7.22
N ARG A 105 -6.59 -2.93 7.14
CA ARG A 105 -5.67 -3.71 6.27
C ARG A 105 -5.71 -3.25 4.82
N TRP A 106 -6.90 -3.20 4.22
CA TRP A 106 -7.01 -2.88 2.80
C TRP A 106 -6.65 -1.42 2.49
N ILE A 107 -6.96 -0.50 3.40
CA ILE A 107 -6.57 0.91 3.27
C ILE A 107 -5.04 1.02 3.35
N GLU A 108 -4.40 0.38 4.32
CA GLU A 108 -2.96 0.44 4.48
C GLU A 108 -2.24 -0.22 3.30
N TYR A 109 -2.60 -1.47 2.94
CA TYR A 109 -2.01 -2.17 1.81
C TYR A 109 -2.16 -1.42 0.49
N SER A 110 -3.25 -0.67 0.29
CA SER A 110 -3.48 0.05 -0.97
C SER A 110 -2.41 1.11 -1.22
N VAL A 111 -1.77 1.59 -0.16
CA VAL A 111 -0.69 2.59 -0.23
C VAL A 111 0.67 1.92 -0.05
N SER A 112 0.87 1.12 1.00
CA SER A 112 2.20 0.55 1.32
C SER A 112 2.68 -0.43 0.25
N ALA A 113 1.82 -1.37 -0.18
CA ALA A 113 2.17 -2.31 -1.25
C ALA A 113 2.40 -1.57 -2.57
N SER A 114 1.66 -0.50 -2.84
CA SER A 114 1.83 0.30 -4.06
C SER A 114 3.17 1.03 -4.06
N ILE A 115 3.63 1.56 -2.92
CA ILE A 115 4.99 2.11 -2.76
C ILE A 115 6.05 1.02 -2.98
N MET A 116 5.84 -0.19 -2.44
CA MET A 116 6.75 -1.32 -2.67
C MET A 116 6.85 -1.66 -4.16
N MET A 117 5.73 -1.67 -4.88
CA MET A 117 5.73 -1.90 -6.34
C MET A 117 6.47 -0.81 -7.10
N LEU A 118 6.37 0.47 -6.69
CA LEU A 118 7.19 1.54 -7.27
C LEU A 118 8.69 1.31 -7.06
N LEU A 119 9.09 0.91 -5.84
CA LEU A 119 10.49 0.62 -5.53
C LEU A 119 11.04 -0.54 -6.38
N ILE A 120 10.27 -1.61 -6.52
CA ILE A 120 10.63 -2.76 -7.35
C ILE A 120 10.73 -2.35 -8.82
N GLY A 121 9.75 -1.61 -9.34
CA GLY A 121 9.77 -1.10 -10.72
C GLY A 121 10.95 -0.19 -10.99
N LEU A 122 11.29 0.70 -10.04
CA LEU A 122 12.46 1.58 -10.15
C LEU A 122 13.77 0.78 -10.21
N LEU A 123 13.90 -0.30 -9.42
CA LEU A 123 15.08 -1.19 -9.45
C LEU A 123 15.24 -1.92 -10.80
N THR A 124 14.14 -2.17 -11.52
CA THR A 124 14.18 -2.78 -12.86
C THR A 124 14.29 -1.75 -13.99
N GLY A 125 14.39 -0.45 -13.66
CA GLY A 125 14.56 0.63 -14.63
C GLY A 125 13.28 1.34 -15.06
N ILE A 126 12.13 1.03 -14.44
CA ILE A 126 10.86 1.76 -14.67
C ILE A 126 10.87 3.05 -13.86
N ASN A 127 11.52 4.08 -14.40
CA ASN A 127 11.60 5.42 -13.79
C ASN A 127 10.77 6.49 -14.55
N ASN A 128 9.89 6.05 -15.46
CA ASN A 128 8.97 6.93 -16.15
C ASN A 128 7.79 7.33 -15.23
N LEU A 129 7.56 8.63 -15.03
CA LEU A 129 6.54 9.16 -14.11
C LEU A 129 5.13 8.60 -14.40
N TYR A 130 4.73 8.54 -15.67
CA TYR A 130 3.39 8.08 -16.06
C TYR A 130 3.22 6.58 -15.82
N ALA A 131 4.26 5.79 -16.12
CA ALA A 131 4.26 4.36 -15.83
C ALA A 131 4.17 4.09 -14.32
N MET A 132 4.91 4.84 -13.51
CA MET A 132 4.86 4.74 -12.05
C MET A 132 3.45 5.07 -11.51
N ILE A 133 2.81 6.14 -12.00
CA ILE A 133 1.42 6.47 -11.61
C ILE A 133 0.47 5.32 -11.97
N GLY A 134 0.62 4.73 -13.15
CA GLY A 134 -0.15 3.55 -13.57
C GLY A 134 0.06 2.34 -12.65
N ILE A 135 1.31 2.00 -12.34
CA ILE A 135 1.67 0.88 -11.44
C ILE A 135 1.11 1.10 -10.03
N PHE A 136 1.22 2.32 -9.49
CA PHE A 136 0.66 2.64 -8.19
C PHE A 136 -0.86 2.48 -8.19
N GLY A 137 -1.54 3.06 -9.19
CA GLY A 137 -2.99 3.02 -9.29
C GLY A 137 -3.53 1.60 -9.47
N VAL A 138 -2.88 0.79 -10.32
CA VAL A 138 -3.33 -0.58 -10.60
C VAL A 138 -3.11 -1.50 -9.39
N ASN A 139 -1.98 -1.38 -8.70
CA ASN A 139 -1.73 -2.14 -7.46
C ASN A 139 -2.68 -1.70 -6.33
N ALA A 140 -2.95 -0.40 -6.20
CA ALA A 140 -3.95 0.07 -5.23
C ALA A 140 -5.35 -0.50 -5.56
N ALA A 141 -5.73 -0.53 -6.84
CA ALA A 141 -6.98 -1.11 -7.28
C ALA A 141 -7.07 -2.62 -6.96
N MET A 142 -6.01 -3.41 -7.21
CA MET A 142 -5.91 -4.82 -6.81
C MET A 142 -6.27 -5.01 -5.34
N ILE A 143 -5.67 -4.22 -4.45
CA ILE A 143 -5.94 -4.29 -3.01
C ILE A 143 -7.38 -3.88 -2.69
N LEU A 144 -7.90 -2.81 -3.30
CA LEU A 144 -9.26 -2.33 -3.06
C LEU A 144 -10.33 -3.32 -3.58
N PHE A 145 -10.03 -4.14 -4.59
CA PHE A 145 -10.89 -5.26 -4.96
C PHE A 145 -11.00 -6.30 -3.85
N GLY A 146 -9.97 -6.49 -3.03
CA GLY A 146 -10.03 -7.28 -1.80
C GLY A 146 -10.98 -6.69 -0.75
N LEU A 147 -11.00 -5.36 -0.60
CA LEU A 147 -11.99 -4.67 0.23
C LEU A 147 -13.41 -4.90 -0.30
N VAL A 148 -13.61 -4.74 -1.61
CA VAL A 148 -14.91 -5.00 -2.26
C VAL A 148 -15.32 -6.45 -2.06
N MET A 149 -14.39 -7.41 -2.14
CA MET A 149 -14.64 -8.83 -1.89
C MET A 149 -15.25 -9.06 -0.51
N GLU A 150 -14.68 -8.46 0.54
CA GLU A 150 -15.22 -8.55 1.91
C GLU A 150 -16.58 -7.84 2.04
N GLN A 151 -16.77 -6.71 1.34
CA GLN A 151 -18.02 -5.94 1.42
C GLN A 151 -19.20 -6.62 0.73
N VAL A 152 -19.02 -7.15 -0.48
CA VAL A 152 -20.14 -7.67 -1.29
C VAL A 152 -20.59 -9.07 -0.88
N ASN A 153 -19.75 -9.82 -0.16
CA ASN A 153 -19.98 -11.21 0.23
C ASN A 153 -20.47 -11.39 1.67
N ARG A 154 -20.67 -10.30 2.41
CA ARG A 154 -21.03 -10.33 3.83
C ARG A 154 -22.28 -11.16 4.14
N ASP A 155 -23.35 -10.95 3.38
CA ASP A 155 -24.68 -11.53 3.66
C ASP A 155 -25.15 -12.43 2.50
N ARG A 156 -24.20 -13.02 1.75
CA ARG A 156 -24.49 -13.89 0.60
C ARG A 156 -24.44 -15.36 1.00
N GLU A 157 -25.43 -16.13 0.53
CA GLU A 157 -25.39 -17.60 0.60
C GLU A 157 -24.30 -18.20 -0.29
N ASN A 158 -24.08 -17.60 -1.48
CA ASN A 158 -23.05 -18.01 -2.43
C ASN A 158 -22.04 -16.88 -2.66
N VAL A 159 -20.75 -17.22 -2.57
CA VAL A 159 -19.65 -16.25 -2.74
C VAL A 159 -19.62 -15.74 -4.18
N ASN A 160 -19.72 -14.43 -4.34
CA ASN A 160 -19.40 -13.71 -5.55
C ASN A 160 -17.88 -13.52 -5.65
N TRP A 161 -17.25 -14.28 -6.55
CA TRP A 161 -15.80 -14.25 -6.78
C TRP A 161 -15.34 -13.15 -7.74
N TRP A 162 -16.24 -12.39 -8.36
CA TRP A 162 -15.86 -11.37 -9.34
C TRP A 162 -14.85 -10.33 -8.80
N PRO A 163 -15.00 -9.78 -7.57
CA PRO A 163 -14.00 -8.85 -7.04
C PRO A 163 -12.62 -9.49 -6.95
N PHE A 164 -12.53 -10.73 -6.47
CA PHE A 164 -11.25 -11.45 -6.39
C PHE A 164 -10.64 -11.66 -7.78
N ILE A 165 -11.43 -12.14 -8.75
CA ILE A 165 -10.95 -12.38 -10.12
C ILE A 165 -10.45 -11.08 -10.76
N LEU A 166 -11.21 -9.99 -10.62
CA LEU A 166 -10.80 -8.68 -11.13
C LEU A 166 -9.53 -8.20 -10.44
N GLY A 167 -9.43 -8.36 -9.13
CA GLY A 167 -8.22 -8.09 -8.35
C GLY A 167 -7.00 -8.84 -8.87
N CYS A 168 -7.12 -10.11 -9.24
CA CYS A 168 -5.99 -10.88 -9.80
C CYS A 168 -5.53 -10.42 -11.19
N VAL A 169 -6.40 -9.77 -11.96
CA VAL A 169 -6.08 -9.29 -13.31
C VAL A 169 -5.34 -7.96 -13.27
N VAL A 170 -5.66 -7.11 -12.28
CA VAL A 170 -5.08 -5.78 -12.12
C VAL A 170 -3.81 -5.80 -11.27
#